data_AF-A0A8T3ZPU4-F1
#
_entry.id   AF-A0A8T3ZPU4-F1
#
_cell.length_a   1.000
_cell.length_b   1.000
_cell.length_c   1.000
_cell.angle_alpha   90.00
_cell.angle_beta   90.00
_cell.angle_gamma   90.00
#
_symmetry.space_group_name_H-M   'P 1'
#
loop_
_entity.id
_entity.type
_entity.pdbx_description
1 polymer ?
#
loop_
_entity_poly.entity_id
_entity_poly.type
_entity_poly.pdbx_seq_one_letter_code
_entity_poly.pdbx_strand_id
1 'polypeptide(L)'
;MSFHWEMQSEMMVNSRRHRKVGLGRSDFSNHVYIIGRSGSGKTTNVRNTFKSLELAYLKKTLSNSAIYIDIKDEDAKLFLRQCERQSFENNNVTYLDLNRTKFAINLLGLPKYEPENRDAVVSRMVGHIIEMFKEFYSQQQTFVQLERILRLLLFYLYSNTDNPTLLDLYDLILRLQSDGRTELQRILQIYKKVSGPEMQDALRSLTKLTKDAWVPLLNRIESFATDNYMKSRFCVKDTTIDFDKMLAPGNITIFRIADTETPYYAHGLAIMAIVIKIWFTVQERAAKIPQNKRSLAVLALDEFQKIKDLNIITSILSQAR
;
A
#
# COMPACT_ATOMS: atom_id res chain seq x y z
N MET A 1 -35.60 25.55 34.26
CA MET A 1 -35.77 24.74 33.04
C MET A 1 -34.44 24.70 32.31
N SER A 2 -33.72 23.59 32.49
CA SER A 2 -32.38 23.35 31.98
C SER A 2 -32.48 22.83 30.54
N PHE A 3 -31.92 23.55 29.57
CA PHE A 3 -31.79 23.08 28.19
C PHE A 3 -30.52 22.24 28.05
N HIS A 4 -30.70 20.93 27.89
CA HIS A 4 -29.65 20.00 27.46
C HIS A 4 -29.43 20.17 25.96
N TRP A 5 -28.21 20.51 25.54
CA TRP A 5 -27.79 20.49 24.13
C TRP A 5 -26.95 19.24 23.87
N GLU A 6 -27.57 18.18 23.36
CA GLU A 6 -26.84 17.05 22.76
C GLU A 6 -26.51 17.38 21.29
N MET A 7 -25.27 17.80 21.02
CA MET A 7 -24.76 17.95 19.66
C MET A 7 -24.25 16.60 19.12
N GLN A 8 -25.14 15.87 18.46
CA GLN A 8 -24.77 14.78 17.55
C GLN A 8 -24.18 15.36 16.26
N SER A 9 -22.97 14.93 15.94
CA SER A 9 -22.14 15.43 14.84
C SER A 9 -22.36 14.55 13.61
N GLU A 10 -23.08 15.06 12.61
CA GLU A 10 -23.37 14.30 11.39
C GLU A 10 -23.34 15.19 10.14
N MET A 11 -22.81 14.61 9.06
CA MET A 11 -22.64 15.17 7.72
C MET A 11 -23.89 15.86 7.18
N MET A 12 -23.78 17.13 6.76
CA MET A 12 -24.84 17.82 6.02
C MET A 12 -24.64 17.66 4.51
N VAL A 13 -25.58 16.99 3.85
CA VAL A 13 -25.72 16.97 2.40
C VAL A 13 -27.06 17.63 2.05
N ASN A 14 -27.01 18.62 1.15
CA ASN A 14 -28.16 19.42 0.77
C ASN A 14 -29.10 18.61 -0.15
N SER A 15 -30.13 18.00 0.43
CA SER A 15 -31.25 17.39 -0.32
C SER A 15 -32.55 18.14 0.01
N ARG A 16 -33.45 18.28 -0.96
CA ARG A 16 -34.75 18.99 -0.86
C ARG A 16 -35.72 18.40 0.19
N ARG A 17 -35.29 17.42 0.98
CA ARG A 17 -35.91 16.97 2.22
C ARG A 17 -34.85 17.06 3.31
N HIS A 18 -35.14 17.75 4.43
CA HIS A 18 -34.28 17.82 5.61
C HIS A 18 -34.18 16.46 6.34
N ARG A 19 -33.78 15.39 5.65
CA ARG A 19 -33.35 14.14 6.26
C ARG A 19 -31.85 14.04 6.12
N LYS A 20 -31.17 13.91 7.25
CA LYS A 20 -29.77 13.53 7.30
C LYS A 20 -29.64 12.13 6.71
N VAL A 21 -28.63 11.94 5.87
CA VAL A 21 -28.27 10.65 5.28
C VAL A 21 -26.86 10.35 5.76
N GLY A 22 -26.69 9.22 6.45
CA GLY A 22 -25.39 8.75 6.95
C GLY A 22 -24.97 7.49 6.23
N LEU A 23 -23.67 7.18 6.33
CA LEU A 23 -23.09 5.90 5.92
C LEU A 23 -22.78 5.09 7.18
N GLY A 24 -23.28 3.86 7.24
CA GLY A 24 -22.96 2.90 8.28
C GLY A 24 -21.63 2.19 8.00
N ARG A 25 -21.14 1.46 9.00
CA ARG A 25 -19.91 0.66 8.87
C ARG A 25 -19.98 -0.33 7.69
N SER A 26 -21.14 -0.97 7.49
CA SER A 26 -21.37 -1.91 6.38
C SER A 26 -21.29 -1.24 5.01
N ASP A 27 -21.64 0.04 4.91
CA ASP A 27 -21.61 0.77 3.64
C ASP A 27 -20.15 1.04 3.23
N PHE A 28 -19.30 1.42 4.18
CA PHE A 28 -17.86 1.58 3.92
C PHE A 28 -17.16 0.26 3.54
N SER A 29 -17.59 -0.87 4.11
CA SER A 29 -17.07 -2.20 3.73
C SER A 29 -17.41 -2.62 2.29
N ASN A 30 -18.37 -1.95 1.64
CA ASN A 30 -18.72 -2.18 0.23
C ASN A 30 -18.13 -1.14 -0.73
N HIS A 31 -17.26 -0.26 -0.21
CA HIS A 31 -16.64 0.86 -0.92
C HIS A 31 -17.64 1.93 -1.37
N VAL A 32 -17.14 3.14 -1.61
CA VAL A 32 -17.95 4.28 -2.05
C VAL A 32 -17.29 4.90 -3.27
N TYR A 33 -18.05 5.02 -4.36
CA TYR A 33 -17.60 5.70 -5.58
C TYR A 33 -18.33 7.02 -5.75
N ILE A 34 -17.59 8.13 -5.76
CA ILE A 34 -18.13 9.49 -5.81
C ILE A 34 -17.84 10.10 -7.18
N ILE A 35 -18.88 10.33 -7.98
CA ILE A 35 -18.78 10.91 -9.33
C ILE A 35 -19.36 12.32 -9.33
N GLY A 36 -18.68 13.23 -10.02
CA GLY A 36 -19.17 14.59 -10.24
C GLY A 36 -18.15 15.44 -10.98
N ARG A 37 -18.61 16.50 -11.65
CA ARG A 37 -17.73 17.48 -12.31
C ARG A 37 -16.87 18.25 -11.30
N SER A 38 -15.85 18.96 -11.78
CA SER A 38 -15.11 19.90 -10.91
C SER A 38 -16.06 20.92 -10.29
N GLY A 39 -15.81 21.32 -9.04
CA GLY A 39 -16.67 22.23 -8.28
C GLY A 39 -18.00 21.64 -7.77
N SER A 40 -18.29 20.34 -8.00
CA SER A 40 -19.54 19.72 -7.53
C SER A 40 -19.56 19.38 -6.03
N GLY A 41 -18.49 19.69 -5.29
CA GLY A 41 -18.38 19.40 -3.85
C GLY A 41 -17.88 17.99 -3.50
N LYS A 42 -17.23 17.26 -4.43
CA LYS A 42 -16.65 15.93 -4.16
C LYS A 42 -15.68 15.95 -2.97
N THR A 43 -14.66 16.81 -3.02
CA THR A 43 -13.71 16.94 -1.90
C THR A 43 -14.42 17.32 -0.62
N THR A 44 -15.37 18.26 -0.65
CA THR A 44 -16.16 18.64 0.52
C THR A 44 -16.89 17.44 1.13
N ASN A 45 -17.43 16.55 0.30
CA ASN A 45 -18.09 15.32 0.78
C ASN A 45 -17.08 14.38 1.47
N VAL A 46 -15.92 14.12 0.87
CA VAL A 46 -14.86 13.30 1.48
C VAL A 46 -14.37 13.91 2.79
N ARG A 47 -14.18 15.23 2.84
CA ARG A 47 -13.81 15.98 4.05
C ARG A 47 -14.82 15.82 5.17
N ASN A 48 -16.11 15.99 4.86
CA ASN A 48 -17.17 15.82 5.85
C ASN A 48 -17.27 14.36 6.32
N THR A 49 -16.97 13.39 5.44
CA THR A 49 -16.90 11.97 5.80
C THR A 49 -15.77 11.74 6.81
N PHE A 50 -14.57 12.25 6.53
CA PHE A 50 -13.42 12.15 7.43
C PHE A 50 -13.68 12.81 8.78
N LYS A 51 -14.33 13.98 8.77
CA LYS A 51 -14.74 14.65 10.00
C LYS A 51 -15.72 13.81 10.82
N SER A 52 -16.67 13.17 10.15
CA SER A 52 -17.65 12.30 10.81
C SER A 52 -16.99 11.05 11.41
N LEU A 53 -16.04 10.45 10.69
CA LEU A 53 -15.24 9.30 11.16
C LEU A 53 -14.40 9.66 12.39
N GLU A 54 -13.71 10.81 12.36
CA GLU A 54 -12.95 11.34 13.50
C GLU A 54 -13.85 11.50 14.73
N LEU A 55 -14.99 12.17 14.58
CA LEU A 55 -15.90 12.42 15.69
C LEU A 55 -16.54 11.12 16.22
N ALA A 56 -16.83 10.15 15.34
CA ALA A 56 -17.33 8.85 15.75
C ALA A 56 -16.29 8.05 16.57
N TYR A 57 -15.01 8.18 16.23
CA TYR A 57 -13.93 7.60 17.04
C TYR A 57 -13.84 8.28 18.42
N LEU A 58 -13.80 9.61 18.47
CA LEU A 58 -13.68 10.37 19.73
C LEU A 58 -14.88 10.11 20.66
N LYS A 59 -16.08 9.96 20.09
CA LYS A 59 -17.31 9.57 20.80
C LYS A 59 -17.40 8.08 21.12
N LYS A 60 -16.39 7.29 20.71
CA LYS A 60 -16.33 5.83 20.89
C LYS A 60 -17.50 5.06 20.27
N THR A 61 -18.14 5.62 19.25
CA THR A 61 -19.25 4.98 18.53
C THR A 61 -18.78 4.11 17.37
N LEU A 62 -17.58 4.40 16.83
CA LEU A 62 -16.99 3.61 15.75
C LEU A 62 -15.46 3.57 15.88
N SER A 63 -14.91 2.37 16.05
CA SER A 63 -13.47 2.15 15.94
C SER A 63 -13.04 2.20 14.47
N ASN A 64 -12.39 3.29 14.07
CA ASN A 64 -12.00 3.54 12.69
C ASN A 64 -10.65 4.26 12.56
N SER A 65 -10.01 4.16 11.40
CA SER A 65 -8.89 5.00 10.95
C SER A 65 -9.17 5.53 9.54
N ALA A 66 -8.60 6.69 9.21
CA ALA A 66 -8.89 7.38 7.95
C ALA A 66 -7.58 7.82 7.26
N ILE A 67 -7.45 7.49 5.97
CA ILE A 67 -6.26 7.77 5.16
C ILE A 67 -6.70 8.50 3.90
N TYR A 68 -6.18 9.70 3.68
CA TYR A 68 -6.44 10.49 2.48
C TYR A 68 -5.17 10.63 1.65
N ILE A 69 -5.27 10.37 0.34
CA ILE A 69 -4.20 10.66 -0.62
C ILE A 69 -4.63 11.84 -1.49
N ASP A 70 -4.00 12.99 -1.25
CA ASP A 70 -4.19 14.22 -2.02
C ASP A 70 -3.18 14.29 -3.17
N ILE A 71 -3.72 14.31 -4.39
CA ILE A 71 -2.96 14.46 -5.63
C ILE A 71 -2.97 15.92 -6.12
N LYS A 72 -4.00 16.70 -5.75
CA LYS A 72 -4.24 18.05 -6.29
C LYS A 72 -3.48 19.15 -5.58
N ASP A 73 -2.85 18.87 -4.43
CA ASP A 73 -2.08 19.84 -3.62
C ASP A 73 -2.93 20.88 -2.84
N GLU A 74 -4.22 21.01 -3.15
CA GLU A 74 -5.07 22.04 -2.55
C GLU A 74 -5.75 21.56 -1.26
N ASP A 75 -5.97 20.25 -1.13
CA ASP A 75 -6.93 19.71 -0.18
C ASP A 75 -6.28 19.21 1.12
N ALA A 76 -5.04 18.74 1.07
CA ALA A 76 -4.35 18.15 2.23
C ALA A 76 -4.28 19.11 3.43
N LYS A 77 -4.02 20.41 3.17
CA LYS A 77 -4.02 21.44 4.23
C LYS A 77 -5.42 21.70 4.79
N LEU A 78 -6.45 21.62 3.96
CA LEU A 78 -7.84 21.77 4.39
C LEU A 78 -8.31 20.60 5.24
N PHE A 79 -7.91 19.37 4.89
CA PHE A 79 -8.10 18.19 5.74
C PHE A 79 -7.38 18.33 7.07
N LEU A 80 -6.13 18.79 7.06
CA LEU A 80 -5.37 18.98 8.30
C LEU A 80 -6.03 20.00 9.23
N ARG A 81 -6.45 21.16 8.70
CA ARG A 81 -7.10 22.23 9.47
C ARG A 81 -8.45 21.85 10.07
N GLN A 82 -9.14 20.86 9.51
CA GLN A 82 -10.47 20.47 10.00
C GLN A 82 -10.42 19.46 11.16
N CYS A 83 -9.26 18.83 11.40
CA CYS A 83 -9.10 17.82 12.44
C CYS A 83 -9.34 18.44 13.83
N GLU A 84 -9.94 17.68 14.74
CA GLU A 84 -10.15 18.09 16.12
C GLU A 84 -8.83 18.33 16.83
N ARG A 85 -8.81 19.33 17.72
CA ARG A 85 -7.66 19.61 18.58
C ARG A 85 -7.25 18.38 19.40
N GLN A 86 -8.24 17.64 19.91
CA GLN A 86 -8.01 16.41 20.67
C GLN A 86 -7.27 15.34 19.85
N SER A 87 -7.51 15.24 18.54
CA SER A 87 -6.80 14.29 17.67
C SER A 87 -5.32 14.64 17.54
N PHE A 88 -4.98 15.94 17.51
CA PHE A 88 -3.59 16.40 17.56
C PHE A 88 -2.94 16.15 18.92
N GLU A 89 -3.62 16.45 20.01
CA GLU A 89 -3.13 16.22 21.39
C GLU A 89 -2.86 14.72 21.64
N ASN A 90 -3.66 13.84 21.06
CA ASN A 90 -3.46 12.40 21.11
C ASN A 90 -2.38 11.87 20.14
N ASN A 91 -1.74 12.72 19.35
CA ASN A 91 -0.76 12.34 18.32
C ASN A 91 -1.32 11.33 17.28
N ASN A 92 -2.60 11.50 16.94
CA ASN A 92 -3.33 10.65 15.98
C ASN A 92 -3.32 11.21 14.55
N VAL A 93 -2.91 12.46 14.35
CA VAL A 93 -2.91 13.10 13.03
C VAL A 93 -1.50 13.06 12.44
N THR A 94 -1.35 12.41 11.29
CA THR A 94 -0.07 12.29 10.58
C THR A 94 -0.18 12.94 9.20
N TYR A 95 0.74 13.87 8.91
CA TYR A 95 0.84 14.52 7.60
C TYR A 95 2.15 14.11 6.93
N LEU A 96 2.06 13.53 5.74
CA LEU A 96 3.19 12.98 5.00
C LEU A 96 3.22 13.61 3.61
N ASP A 97 4.33 14.25 3.28
CA ASP A 97 4.53 14.94 2.03
C ASP A 97 5.73 14.34 1.30
N LEU A 98 5.50 13.86 0.09
CA LEU A 98 6.51 13.16 -0.69
C LEU A 98 7.76 14.02 -0.98
N ASN A 99 7.61 15.35 -1.02
CA ASN A 99 8.68 16.29 -1.32
C ASN A 99 9.20 17.02 -0.08
N ARG A 100 8.36 17.18 0.95
CA ARG A 100 8.71 18.00 2.13
C ARG A 100 9.06 17.18 3.37
N THR A 101 8.30 16.13 3.71
CA THR A 101 8.59 15.32 4.90
C THR A 101 9.63 14.24 4.62
N LYS A 102 9.95 13.97 3.34
CA LYS A 102 10.96 12.98 2.90
C LYS A 102 10.72 11.58 3.49
N PHE A 103 9.45 11.17 3.58
CA PHE A 103 9.16 9.80 4.00
C PHE A 103 9.70 8.81 2.96
N ALA A 104 10.01 7.60 3.42
CA ALA A 104 10.47 6.53 2.57
C ALA A 104 9.79 5.20 2.92
N ILE A 105 9.58 4.36 1.91
CA ILE A 105 8.84 3.10 2.00
C ILE A 105 9.67 2.01 1.35
N ASN A 106 10.01 0.97 2.10
CA ASN A 106 10.52 -0.26 1.53
C ASN A 106 9.36 -1.22 1.20
N LEU A 107 9.11 -1.42 -0.09
CA LEU A 107 8.06 -2.32 -0.58
C LEU A 107 8.37 -3.80 -0.33
N LEU A 108 9.65 -4.19 -0.24
CA LEU A 108 10.05 -5.57 0.02
C LEU A 108 10.54 -5.78 1.47
N GLY A 109 10.52 -4.75 2.32
CA GLY A 109 10.89 -4.90 3.73
C GLY A 109 9.83 -5.68 4.50
N LEU A 110 10.28 -6.65 5.31
CA LEU A 110 9.39 -7.44 6.16
C LEU A 110 8.68 -6.54 7.20
N PRO A 111 7.40 -6.81 7.52
CA PRO A 111 6.74 -6.16 8.64
C PRO A 111 7.37 -6.58 9.97
N LYS A 112 6.98 -5.96 11.10
CA LYS A 112 7.40 -6.41 12.44
C LYS A 112 6.88 -7.84 12.70
N TYR A 113 7.74 -8.71 13.23
CA TYR A 113 7.42 -10.09 13.56
C TYR A 113 8.19 -10.61 14.77
N GLU A 114 7.65 -11.66 15.40
CA GLU A 114 8.37 -12.46 16.40
C GLU A 114 9.30 -13.46 15.68
N PRO A 115 10.56 -13.63 16.12
CA PRO A 115 11.57 -14.43 15.41
C PRO A 115 11.11 -15.83 15.00
N GLU A 116 10.29 -16.49 15.81
CA GLU A 116 9.77 -17.84 15.58
C GLU A 116 8.83 -17.92 14.38
N ASN A 117 8.23 -16.79 13.99
CA ASN A 117 7.29 -16.68 12.88
C ASN A 117 7.93 -16.19 11.59
N ARG A 118 9.26 -15.97 11.56
CA ARG A 118 9.96 -15.36 10.43
C ARG A 118 9.66 -16.05 9.11
N ASP A 119 9.75 -17.38 9.05
CA ASP A 119 9.55 -18.14 7.80
C ASP A 119 8.13 -18.00 7.25
N ALA A 120 7.13 -17.96 8.14
CA ALA A 120 5.74 -17.70 7.76
C ALA A 120 5.52 -16.27 7.26
N VAL A 121 6.22 -15.29 7.85
CA VAL A 121 6.18 -13.88 7.43
C VAL A 121 6.84 -13.70 6.07
N VAL A 122 8.02 -14.29 5.86
CA VAL A 122 8.71 -14.31 4.57
C VAL A 122 7.82 -14.95 3.50
N SER A 123 7.24 -16.11 3.79
CA SER A 123 6.39 -16.82 2.83
C SER A 123 5.16 -16.01 2.42
N ARG A 124 4.50 -15.33 3.37
CA ARG A 124 3.37 -14.43 3.08
C ARG A 124 3.81 -13.20 2.29
N MET A 125 4.93 -12.58 2.65
CA MET A 125 5.47 -11.42 1.95
C MET A 125 5.85 -11.76 0.50
N VAL A 126 6.49 -12.91 0.27
CA VAL A 126 6.78 -13.42 -1.07
C VAL A 126 5.47 -13.61 -1.85
N GLY A 127 4.44 -14.24 -1.24
CA GLY A 127 3.13 -14.39 -1.86
C GLY A 127 2.48 -13.05 -2.26
N HIS A 128 2.52 -12.06 -1.37
CA HIS A 128 2.02 -10.70 -1.61
C HIS A 128 2.74 -10.02 -2.78
N ILE A 129 4.07 -10.12 -2.84
CA ILE A 129 4.88 -9.55 -3.92
C ILE A 129 4.58 -10.26 -5.24
N ILE A 130 4.47 -11.59 -5.24
CA ILE A 130 4.11 -12.37 -6.44
C ILE A 130 2.75 -11.95 -6.98
N GLU A 131 1.73 -11.82 -6.12
CA GLU A 131 0.41 -11.40 -6.55
C GLU A 131 0.44 -9.97 -7.10
N MET A 132 1.16 -9.05 -6.44
CA MET A 132 1.40 -7.70 -6.96
C MET A 132 2.04 -7.74 -8.35
N PHE A 133 3.04 -8.60 -8.58
CA PHE A 133 3.65 -8.72 -9.91
C PHE A 133 2.73 -9.36 -10.92
N LYS A 134 1.94 -10.38 -10.55
CA LYS A 134 0.95 -11.05 -11.41
C LYS A 134 -0.05 -10.06 -12.00
N GLU A 135 -0.51 -9.14 -11.16
CA GLU A 135 -1.37 -8.04 -11.56
C GLU A 135 -0.71 -7.16 -12.64
N PHE A 136 0.62 -7.16 -12.85
CA PHE A 136 1.27 -6.44 -13.95
C PHE A 136 1.38 -7.21 -15.28
N TYR A 137 1.01 -8.50 -15.33
CA TYR A 137 1.10 -9.34 -16.52
C TYR A 137 -0.27 -9.61 -17.14
N SER A 138 -0.42 -9.25 -18.41
CA SER A 138 -1.64 -9.48 -19.20
C SER A 138 -1.76 -10.91 -19.76
N GLN A 139 -0.67 -11.68 -19.83
CA GLN A 139 -0.65 -13.04 -20.38
C GLN A 139 -0.32 -14.07 -19.29
N GLN A 140 -1.28 -14.95 -18.98
CA GLN A 140 -1.18 -15.90 -17.87
C GLN A 140 -0.09 -16.97 -18.04
N GLN A 141 0.22 -17.43 -19.26
CA GLN A 141 1.15 -18.55 -19.47
C GLN A 141 2.62 -18.17 -19.26
N THR A 142 3.04 -16.98 -19.72
CA THR A 142 4.41 -16.47 -19.53
C THR A 142 4.71 -16.20 -18.04
N PHE A 143 3.67 -15.87 -17.26
CA PHE A 143 3.81 -15.59 -15.85
C PHE A 143 4.13 -16.83 -15.01
N VAL A 144 3.62 -18.03 -15.33
CA VAL A 144 3.82 -19.23 -14.49
C VAL A 144 5.30 -19.59 -14.33
N GLN A 145 6.09 -19.46 -15.40
CA GLN A 145 7.53 -19.69 -15.33
C GLN A 145 8.22 -18.57 -14.52
N LEU A 146 7.91 -17.32 -14.86
CA LEU A 146 8.51 -16.14 -14.22
C LEU A 146 8.18 -16.05 -12.72
N GLU A 147 6.99 -16.48 -12.30
CA GLU A 147 6.58 -16.55 -10.90
C GLU A 147 7.53 -17.42 -10.09
N ARG A 148 7.80 -18.64 -10.55
CA ARG A 148 8.68 -19.60 -9.85
C ARG A 148 10.07 -19.01 -9.64
N ILE A 149 10.55 -18.32 -10.67
CA ILE A 149 11.85 -17.68 -10.70
C ILE A 149 11.89 -16.50 -9.74
N LEU A 150 10.92 -15.59 -9.84
CA LEU A 150 10.81 -14.43 -8.97
C LEU A 150 10.68 -14.84 -7.50
N ARG A 151 9.89 -15.87 -7.20
CA ARG A 151 9.76 -16.47 -5.87
C ARG A 151 11.11 -16.89 -5.32
N LEU A 152 11.90 -17.59 -6.14
CA LEU A 152 13.24 -18.04 -5.76
C LEU A 152 14.22 -16.88 -5.54
N LEU A 153 14.18 -15.84 -6.38
CA LEU A 153 14.98 -14.63 -6.18
C LEU A 153 14.62 -13.90 -4.90
N LEU A 154 13.32 -13.77 -4.60
CA LEU A 154 12.85 -13.13 -3.37
C LEU A 154 13.30 -13.92 -2.14
N PHE A 155 13.13 -15.25 -2.12
CA PHE A 155 13.64 -16.07 -1.02
C PHE A 155 15.16 -15.96 -0.88
N TYR A 156 15.89 -15.88 -2.00
CA TYR A 156 17.33 -15.64 -1.96
C TYR A 156 17.65 -14.29 -1.31
N LEU A 157 16.96 -13.21 -1.69
CA LEU A 157 17.13 -11.91 -1.06
C LEU A 157 16.81 -11.95 0.44
N TYR A 158 15.70 -12.57 0.83
CA TYR A 158 15.32 -12.73 2.24
C TYR A 158 16.24 -13.64 3.04
N SER A 159 17.00 -14.53 2.40
CA SER A 159 18.03 -15.31 3.09
C SER A 159 19.23 -14.47 3.52
N ASN A 160 19.43 -13.29 2.90
CA ASN A 160 20.54 -12.40 3.16
C ASN A 160 20.15 -11.19 4.05
N THR A 161 18.88 -10.79 4.03
CA THR A 161 18.40 -9.62 4.79
C THR A 161 16.88 -9.63 4.94
N ASP A 162 16.36 -9.09 6.05
CA ASP A 162 14.92 -8.87 6.25
C ASP A 162 14.39 -7.63 5.51
N ASN A 163 15.30 -6.80 4.99
CA ASN A 163 14.98 -5.55 4.32
C ASN A 163 15.57 -5.49 2.90
N PRO A 164 15.27 -6.45 2.02
CA PRO A 164 15.63 -6.30 0.61
C PRO A 164 14.86 -5.12 0.01
N THR A 165 15.35 -4.58 -1.09
CA THR A 165 14.76 -3.44 -1.80
C THR A 165 14.49 -3.80 -3.26
N LEU A 166 13.67 -3.01 -3.95
CA LEU A 166 13.48 -3.16 -5.40
C LEU A 166 14.79 -2.98 -6.18
N LEU A 167 15.73 -2.18 -5.67
CA LEU A 167 17.08 -2.05 -6.21
C LEU A 167 17.88 -3.35 -6.06
N ASP A 168 17.83 -3.99 -4.88
CA ASP A 168 18.51 -5.28 -4.66
C ASP A 168 18.00 -6.34 -5.64
N LEU A 169 16.69 -6.36 -5.90
CA LEU A 169 16.06 -7.25 -6.89
C LEU A 169 16.47 -6.91 -8.33
N TYR A 170 16.46 -5.62 -8.71
CA TYR A 170 16.88 -5.16 -10.02
C TYR A 170 18.34 -5.54 -10.31
N ASP A 171 19.25 -5.22 -9.39
CA ASP A 171 20.67 -5.53 -9.54
C ASP A 171 20.92 -7.05 -9.60
N LEU A 172 20.16 -7.85 -8.84
CA LEU A 172 20.24 -9.31 -8.91
C LEU A 172 19.86 -9.84 -10.31
N ILE A 173 18.80 -9.30 -10.91
CA ILE A 173 18.37 -9.69 -12.26
C ILE A 173 19.41 -9.28 -13.30
N LEU A 174 20.00 -8.09 -13.18
CA LEU A 174 21.07 -7.64 -14.07
C LEU A 174 22.33 -8.52 -13.96
N ARG A 175 22.71 -8.91 -12.75
CA ARG A 175 23.83 -9.85 -12.54
C ARG A 175 23.52 -11.22 -13.15
N LEU A 176 22.28 -11.70 -13.05
CA LEU A 176 21.86 -12.94 -13.72
C LEU A 176 21.90 -12.84 -15.26
N GLN A 177 21.63 -11.68 -15.84
CA GLN A 177 21.74 -11.46 -17.28
C GLN A 177 23.20 -11.35 -17.78
N SER A 178 24.12 -10.87 -16.95
CA SER A 178 25.53 -10.65 -17.31
C SER A 178 26.42 -11.86 -17.00
N ASP A 179 26.33 -12.41 -15.80
CA ASP A 179 27.06 -13.60 -15.34
C ASP A 179 26.12 -14.61 -14.67
N GLY A 180 25.14 -15.07 -15.46
CA GLY A 180 24.10 -15.98 -14.99
C GLY A 180 24.62 -17.29 -14.40
N ARG A 181 25.80 -17.79 -14.82
CA ARG A 181 26.34 -19.06 -14.29
C ARG A 181 26.86 -18.89 -12.87
N THR A 182 27.68 -17.88 -12.61
CA THR A 182 28.27 -17.65 -11.28
C THR A 182 27.19 -17.26 -10.27
N GLU A 183 26.30 -16.35 -10.65
CA GLU A 183 25.21 -15.92 -9.75
C GLU A 183 24.23 -17.06 -9.47
N LEU A 184 23.88 -17.86 -10.48
CA LEU A 184 23.03 -19.01 -10.25
C LEU A 184 23.69 -20.03 -9.33
N GLN A 185 25.00 -20.23 -9.41
CA GLN A 185 25.72 -21.07 -8.45
C GLN A 185 25.64 -20.52 -7.03
N ARG A 186 25.77 -19.21 -6.82
CA ARG A 186 25.61 -18.57 -5.50
C ARG A 186 24.21 -18.79 -4.93
N ILE A 187 23.19 -18.58 -5.75
CA ILE A 187 21.80 -18.84 -5.38
C ILE A 187 21.61 -20.32 -5.02
N LEU A 188 22.07 -21.23 -5.89
CA LEU A 188 22.00 -22.68 -5.70
C LEU A 188 22.70 -23.17 -4.43
N GLN A 189 23.79 -22.51 -4.01
CA GLN A 189 24.52 -22.88 -2.79
C GLN A 189 23.65 -22.77 -1.53
N ILE A 190 22.79 -21.75 -1.45
CA ILE A 190 21.84 -21.58 -0.35
C ILE A 190 20.79 -22.70 -0.35
N TYR A 191 20.38 -23.14 -1.54
CA TYR A 191 19.36 -24.18 -1.73
C TYR A 191 19.91 -25.62 -1.79
N LYS A 192 21.20 -25.85 -1.54
CA LYS A 192 21.85 -27.18 -1.65
C LYS A 192 21.20 -28.28 -0.81
N LYS A 193 20.46 -27.93 0.24
CA LYS A 193 19.76 -28.86 1.14
C LYS A 193 18.22 -28.85 0.96
N VAL A 194 17.70 -28.15 -0.04
CA VAL A 194 16.25 -27.96 -0.18
C VAL A 194 15.61 -29.09 -0.97
N SER A 195 14.73 -29.81 -0.28
CA SER A 195 14.02 -30.99 -0.76
C SER A 195 12.59 -30.61 -1.13
N GLY A 196 12.33 -30.44 -2.43
CA GLY A 196 10.98 -30.22 -2.97
C GLY A 196 10.96 -30.21 -4.50
N PRO A 197 10.00 -30.88 -5.17
CA PRO A 197 9.91 -30.89 -6.63
C PRO A 197 9.80 -29.49 -7.24
N GLU A 198 9.04 -28.59 -6.61
CA GLU A 198 8.85 -27.22 -7.08
C GLU A 198 10.14 -26.39 -7.06
N MET A 199 10.98 -26.55 -6.03
CA MET A 199 12.26 -25.86 -5.94
C MET A 199 13.24 -26.40 -6.98
N GLN A 200 13.26 -27.72 -7.21
CA GLN A 200 14.08 -28.32 -8.28
C GLN A 200 13.65 -27.85 -9.67
N ASP A 201 12.34 -27.73 -9.91
CA ASP A 201 11.80 -27.22 -11.16
C ASP A 201 12.12 -25.73 -11.36
N ALA A 202 11.99 -24.90 -10.32
CA ALA A 202 12.36 -23.48 -10.38
C ALA A 202 13.84 -23.29 -10.74
N LEU A 203 14.73 -24.09 -10.15
CA LEU A 203 16.16 -24.10 -10.46
C LEU A 203 16.46 -24.55 -11.89
N ARG A 204 15.72 -25.53 -12.42
CA ARG A 204 15.81 -25.96 -13.82
C ARG A 204 15.23 -24.92 -14.79
N SER A 205 14.22 -24.16 -14.39
CA SER A 205 13.68 -23.07 -15.19
C SER A 205 14.67 -21.92 -15.29
N LEU A 206 15.35 -21.56 -14.18
CA LEU A 206 16.39 -20.53 -14.14
C LEU A 206 17.53 -20.79 -15.12
N THR A 207 18.00 -22.03 -15.25
CA THR A 207 19.07 -22.38 -16.20
C THR A 207 18.67 -22.25 -17.67
N LYS A 208 17.37 -22.19 -17.97
CA LYS A 208 16.80 -22.14 -19.33
C LYS A 208 16.32 -20.76 -19.76
N LEU A 209 16.31 -19.78 -18.86
CA LEU A 209 15.82 -18.44 -19.17
C LEU A 209 16.74 -17.72 -20.15
N THR A 210 16.13 -17.15 -21.19
CA THR A 210 16.80 -16.20 -22.07
C THR A 210 16.84 -14.82 -21.40
N LYS A 211 17.71 -13.93 -21.90
CA LYS A 211 17.78 -12.54 -21.42
C LYS A 211 16.44 -11.82 -21.55
N ASP A 212 15.69 -12.10 -22.62
CA ASP A 212 14.41 -11.44 -22.94
C ASP A 212 13.29 -11.79 -21.96
N ALA A 213 13.36 -12.94 -21.29
CA ALA A 213 12.35 -13.36 -20.32
C ALA A 213 12.24 -12.41 -19.11
N TRP A 214 13.29 -11.63 -18.84
CA TRP A 214 13.36 -10.69 -17.72
C TRP A 214 12.90 -9.28 -18.05
N VAL A 215 12.83 -8.92 -19.33
CA VAL A 215 12.53 -7.56 -19.80
C VAL A 215 11.23 -7.01 -19.18
N PRO A 216 10.12 -7.77 -19.13
CA PRO A 216 8.89 -7.27 -18.50
C PRO A 216 9.07 -6.95 -17.01
N LEU A 217 9.82 -7.76 -16.28
CA LEU A 217 10.07 -7.55 -14.85
C LEU A 217 10.96 -6.33 -14.63
N LEU A 218 12.05 -6.24 -15.39
CA LEU A 218 12.98 -5.11 -15.36
C LEU A 218 12.26 -3.79 -15.65
N ASN A 219 11.45 -3.72 -16.71
CA ASN A 219 10.72 -2.50 -17.08
C ASN A 219 9.78 -2.00 -15.96
N ARG A 220 9.27 -2.89 -15.10
CA ARG A 220 8.36 -2.52 -14.00
C ARG A 220 9.09 -1.98 -12.77
N ILE A 221 10.30 -2.46 -12.51
CA ILE A 221 11.08 -2.06 -11.33
C ILE A 221 12.14 -1.01 -11.67
N GLU A 222 12.50 -0.86 -12.95
CA GLU A 222 13.55 0.05 -13.42
C GLU A 222 13.30 1.47 -12.96
N SER A 223 12.07 1.99 -13.11
CA SER A 223 11.74 3.34 -12.67
C SER A 223 11.93 3.57 -11.16
N PHE A 224 11.89 2.51 -10.34
CA PHE A 224 12.23 2.61 -8.92
C PHE A 224 13.74 2.54 -8.67
N ALA A 225 14.48 1.78 -9.48
CA ALA A 225 15.88 1.46 -9.26
C ALA A 225 16.86 2.46 -9.89
N THR A 226 16.53 3.06 -11.04
CA THR A 226 17.46 3.90 -11.82
C THR A 226 17.24 5.39 -11.62
N ASP A 227 16.02 5.81 -11.30
CA ASP A 227 15.69 7.22 -11.03
C ASP A 227 16.02 7.60 -9.58
N ASN A 228 16.86 8.63 -9.40
CA ASN A 228 17.29 9.07 -8.07
C ASN A 228 16.12 9.56 -7.19
N TYR A 229 15.10 10.17 -7.79
CA TYR A 229 13.93 10.67 -7.08
C TYR A 229 13.14 9.50 -6.46
N MET A 230 12.88 8.45 -7.24
CA MET A 230 12.20 7.24 -6.78
C MET A 230 13.07 6.39 -5.86
N LYS A 231 14.34 6.18 -6.21
CA LYS A 231 15.28 5.35 -5.44
C LYS A 231 15.43 5.84 -4.00
N SER A 232 15.57 7.15 -3.81
CA SER A 232 15.69 7.76 -2.47
C SER A 232 14.45 7.63 -1.59
N ARG A 233 13.28 7.29 -2.17
CA ARG A 233 12.00 7.19 -1.46
C ARG A 233 11.50 5.75 -1.33
N PHE A 234 11.76 4.90 -2.32
CA PHE A 234 11.14 3.58 -2.44
C PHE A 234 12.13 2.41 -2.49
N CYS A 235 13.43 2.69 -2.64
CA CYS A 235 14.51 1.70 -2.61
C CYS A 235 15.41 1.90 -1.37
N VAL A 236 14.79 2.23 -0.24
CA VAL A 236 15.47 2.37 1.05
C VAL A 236 15.44 1.05 1.82
N LYS A 237 16.40 0.82 2.72
CA LYS A 237 16.38 -0.35 3.60
C LYS A 237 15.21 -0.28 4.58
N ASP A 238 15.09 0.84 5.28
CA ASP A 238 14.08 0.99 6.33
C ASP A 238 12.92 1.89 5.90
N THR A 239 11.71 1.41 6.14
CA THR A 239 10.49 2.21 5.99
C THR A 239 10.41 3.22 7.13
N THR A 240 10.22 4.51 6.83
CA THR A 240 10.15 5.56 7.86
C THR A 240 8.74 5.79 8.41
N ILE A 241 7.72 5.14 7.83
CA ILE A 241 6.32 5.26 8.21
C ILE A 241 5.90 4.04 9.03
N ASP A 242 5.28 4.26 10.19
CA ASP A 242 4.65 3.19 10.97
C ASP A 242 3.22 2.94 10.45
N PHE A 243 3.08 1.98 9.52
CA PHE A 243 1.79 1.61 8.93
C PHE A 243 0.84 0.96 9.95
N ASP A 244 1.35 0.32 11.00
CA ASP A 244 0.52 -0.26 12.06
C ASP A 244 -0.13 0.82 12.90
N LYS A 245 0.63 1.86 13.26
CA LYS A 245 0.10 3.08 13.89
C LYS A 245 -0.90 3.76 12.97
N MET A 246 -0.56 3.92 11.69
CA MET A 246 -1.42 4.56 10.69
C MET A 246 -2.81 3.90 10.61
N LEU A 247 -2.86 2.57 10.68
CA LEU A 247 -4.12 1.80 10.64
C LEU A 247 -4.76 1.61 12.02
N ALA A 248 -4.12 2.03 13.11
CA ALA A 248 -4.69 1.92 14.45
C ALA A 248 -5.90 2.85 14.64
N PRO A 249 -6.92 2.44 15.41
CA PRO A 249 -8.12 3.26 15.62
C PRO A 249 -7.82 4.68 16.10
N GLY A 250 -8.46 5.65 15.47
CA GLY A 250 -8.35 7.08 15.75
C GLY A 250 -7.35 7.82 14.89
N ASN A 251 -6.48 7.10 14.17
CA ASN A 251 -5.45 7.73 13.36
C ASN A 251 -6.04 8.30 12.07
N ILE A 252 -5.61 9.52 11.75
CA ILE A 252 -5.93 10.23 10.52
C ILE A 252 -4.61 10.50 9.82
N THR A 253 -4.44 9.95 8.62
CA THR A 253 -3.23 10.13 7.83
C THR A 253 -3.53 10.82 6.52
N ILE A 254 -2.75 11.85 6.21
CA ILE A 254 -2.89 12.64 4.99
C ILE A 254 -1.57 12.51 4.23
N PHE A 255 -1.60 11.85 3.08
CA PHE A 255 -0.51 11.84 2.11
C PHE A 255 -0.72 12.97 1.11
N ARG A 256 0.27 13.84 0.96
CA ARG A 256 0.33 14.84 -0.12
C ARG A 256 1.33 14.38 -1.17
N ILE A 257 0.84 14.20 -2.38
CA ILE A 257 1.62 13.88 -3.58
C ILE A 257 1.30 14.96 -4.61
N ALA A 258 1.88 16.14 -4.41
CA ALA A 258 1.54 17.32 -5.19
C ALA A 258 1.95 17.17 -6.67
N ASP A 259 1.00 17.39 -7.57
CA ASP A 259 1.21 17.40 -9.02
C ASP A 259 2.30 18.40 -9.45
N THR A 260 2.36 19.54 -8.78
CA THR A 260 3.25 20.67 -9.08
C THR A 260 4.71 20.44 -8.67
N GLU A 261 4.96 19.57 -7.69
CA GLU A 261 6.30 19.33 -7.11
C GLU A 261 6.85 17.95 -7.45
N THR A 262 5.98 16.97 -7.69
CA THR A 262 6.37 15.58 -7.97
C THR A 262 6.47 15.37 -9.48
N PRO A 263 7.49 14.69 -10.00
CA PRO A 263 7.58 14.37 -11.43
C PRO A 263 6.37 13.56 -11.92
N TYR A 264 5.86 13.89 -13.10
CA TYR A 264 4.64 13.29 -13.65
C TYR A 264 4.69 11.75 -13.71
N TYR A 265 5.83 11.18 -14.11
CA TYR A 265 6.04 9.73 -14.17
C TYR A 265 6.06 9.07 -12.77
N ALA A 266 6.38 9.83 -11.72
CA ALA A 266 6.53 9.33 -10.36
C ALA A 266 5.21 9.34 -9.57
N HIS A 267 4.21 10.13 -9.97
CA HIS A 267 2.93 10.24 -9.24
C HIS A 267 2.23 8.90 -9.05
N GLY A 268 1.96 8.21 -10.16
CA GLY A 268 1.25 6.93 -10.14
C GLY A 268 2.02 5.87 -9.35
N LEU A 269 3.35 5.83 -9.52
CA LEU A 269 4.22 4.89 -8.81
C LEU A 269 4.26 5.15 -7.30
N ALA A 270 4.28 6.42 -6.88
CA ALA A 270 4.27 6.78 -5.47
C ALA A 270 2.94 6.41 -4.80
N ILE A 271 1.81 6.73 -5.44
CA ILE A 271 0.48 6.34 -4.95
C ILE A 271 0.39 4.82 -4.88
N MET A 272 0.82 4.13 -5.93
CA MET A 272 0.84 2.67 -6.00
C MET A 272 1.63 2.08 -4.83
N ALA A 273 2.85 2.57 -4.57
CA ALA A 273 3.70 2.08 -3.50
C ALA A 273 3.03 2.25 -2.12
N ILE A 274 2.41 3.41 -1.87
CA ILE A 274 1.67 3.67 -0.62
C ILE A 274 0.49 2.70 -0.50
N VAL A 275 -0.36 2.61 -1.53
CA VAL A 275 -1.56 1.75 -1.51
C VAL A 275 -1.19 0.28 -1.32
N ILE A 276 -0.15 -0.21 -1.99
CA ILE A 276 0.35 -1.58 -1.83
C ILE A 276 0.82 -1.83 -0.41
N LYS A 277 1.61 -0.92 0.17
CA LYS A 277 2.10 -1.10 1.54
C LYS A 277 0.95 -1.07 2.56
N ILE A 278 -0.05 -0.22 2.35
CA ILE A 278 -1.29 -0.22 3.14
C ILE A 278 -1.99 -1.57 3.01
N TRP A 279 -2.18 -2.06 1.78
CA TRP A 279 -2.86 -3.33 1.52
C TRP A 279 -2.17 -4.50 2.20
N PHE A 280 -0.85 -4.64 2.06
CA PHE A 280 -0.09 -5.69 2.72
C PHE A 280 -0.23 -5.60 4.24
N THR A 281 -0.18 -4.39 4.82
CA THR A 281 -0.35 -4.22 6.27
C THR A 281 -1.76 -4.59 6.72
N VAL A 282 -2.80 -4.31 5.91
CA VAL A 282 -4.18 -4.75 6.18
C VAL A 282 -4.28 -6.27 6.19
N GLN A 283 -3.68 -6.95 5.20
CA GLN A 283 -3.67 -8.43 5.13
C GLN A 283 -2.93 -9.06 6.31
N GLU A 284 -1.78 -8.48 6.70
CA GLU A 284 -1.04 -8.90 7.89
C GLU A 284 -1.86 -8.78 9.17
N ARG A 285 -2.59 -7.67 9.32
CA ARG A 285 -3.50 -7.46 10.47
C ARG A 285 -4.68 -8.43 10.42
N ALA A 286 -5.23 -8.70 9.24
CA ALA A 286 -6.34 -9.63 9.08
C ALA A 286 -5.97 -11.06 9.50
N ALA A 287 -4.73 -11.48 9.27
CA ALA A 287 -4.22 -12.78 9.72
C ALA A 287 -4.09 -12.89 11.25
N LYS A 288 -3.91 -11.77 11.96
CA LYS A 288 -3.69 -11.72 13.42
C LYS A 288 -4.94 -11.37 14.22
N ILE A 289 -5.89 -10.64 13.62
CA ILE A 289 -7.04 -10.05 14.31
C ILE A 289 -8.34 -10.72 13.83
N PRO A 290 -9.13 -11.32 14.75
CA PRO A 290 -10.44 -11.89 14.42
C PRO A 290 -11.37 -10.86 13.79
N GLN A 291 -12.19 -11.28 12.81
CA GLN A 291 -13.02 -10.38 12.00
C GLN A 291 -13.91 -9.43 12.83
N ASN A 292 -14.52 -9.93 13.91
CA ASN A 292 -15.37 -9.14 14.81
C ASN A 292 -14.61 -8.08 15.63
N LYS A 293 -13.28 -8.18 15.74
CA LYS A 293 -12.42 -7.23 16.46
C LYS A 293 -11.68 -6.26 15.53
N ARG A 294 -11.80 -6.41 14.21
CA ARG A 294 -11.14 -5.52 13.24
C ARG A 294 -11.75 -4.13 13.32
N SER A 295 -10.92 -3.09 13.25
CA SER A 295 -11.36 -1.71 13.10
C SER A 295 -11.63 -1.38 11.63
N LEU A 296 -12.50 -0.42 11.36
CA LEU A 296 -12.70 0.08 10.00
C LEU A 296 -11.48 0.90 9.57
N ALA A 297 -10.94 0.66 8.38
CA ALA A 297 -9.90 1.51 7.78
C ALA A 297 -10.44 2.08 6.48
N VAL A 298 -10.54 3.41 6.40
CA VAL A 298 -11.09 4.11 5.22
C VAL A 298 -9.95 4.76 4.46
N LEU A 299 -9.71 4.31 3.22
CA LEU A 299 -8.79 4.94 2.29
C LEU A 299 -9.59 5.74 1.26
N ALA A 300 -9.36 7.05 1.22
CA ALA A 300 -9.91 7.93 0.19
C ALA A 300 -8.83 8.30 -0.82
N LEU A 301 -9.11 7.98 -2.08
CA LEU A 301 -8.26 8.26 -3.23
C LEU A 301 -8.94 9.36 -4.05
N ASP A 302 -8.41 10.58 -4.00
CA ASP A 302 -8.88 11.62 -4.90
C ASP A 302 -8.36 11.37 -6.33
N GLU A 303 -9.09 11.85 -7.34
CA GLU A 303 -8.74 11.68 -8.76
C GLU A 303 -8.41 10.22 -9.14
N PHE A 304 -9.28 9.29 -8.74
CA PHE A 304 -9.15 7.84 -8.96
C PHE A 304 -8.74 7.45 -10.39
N GLN A 305 -9.15 8.22 -11.40
CA GLN A 305 -8.80 7.95 -12.80
C GLN A 305 -7.30 7.99 -13.09
N LYS A 306 -6.49 8.64 -12.24
CA LYS A 306 -5.02 8.67 -12.36
C LYS A 306 -4.37 7.34 -11.96
N ILE A 307 -5.10 6.51 -11.22
CA ILE A 307 -4.59 5.24 -10.65
C ILE A 307 -5.49 4.05 -10.96
N LYS A 308 -6.54 4.24 -11.77
CA LYS A 308 -7.51 3.20 -12.13
C LYS A 308 -6.88 1.99 -12.83
N ASP A 309 -5.75 2.21 -13.50
CA ASP A 309 -5.03 1.16 -14.25
C ASP A 309 -4.09 0.36 -13.33
N LEU A 310 -4.05 0.70 -12.03
CA LEU A 310 -3.36 -0.11 -11.03
C LEU A 310 -4.22 -1.32 -10.67
N ASN A 311 -3.83 -2.47 -11.20
CA ASN A 311 -4.58 -3.72 -11.03
C ASN A 311 -4.76 -4.16 -9.56
N ILE A 312 -3.87 -3.75 -8.64
CA ILE A 312 -4.03 -3.96 -7.19
C ILE A 312 -5.33 -3.40 -6.61
N ILE A 313 -5.90 -2.36 -7.22
CA ILE A 313 -7.16 -1.77 -6.80
C ILE A 313 -8.29 -2.79 -6.93
N THR A 314 -8.30 -3.60 -7.98
CA THR A 314 -9.31 -4.66 -8.18
C THR A 314 -9.23 -5.70 -7.06
N SER A 315 -8.02 -6.10 -6.67
CA SER A 315 -7.79 -7.04 -5.58
C SER A 315 -8.24 -6.43 -4.24
N ILE A 316 -7.93 -5.15 -3.97
CA ILE A 316 -8.42 -4.44 -2.77
C ILE A 316 -9.95 -4.39 -2.75
N LEU A 317 -10.59 -3.96 -3.85
CA LEU A 317 -12.05 -3.82 -3.90
C LEU A 317 -12.78 -5.15 -3.68
N SER A 318 -12.20 -6.27 -4.13
CA SER A 318 -12.79 -7.60 -3.98
C SER A 318 -12.54 -8.23 -2.60
N GLN A 319 -11.39 -7.97 -1.98
CA GLN A 319 -10.93 -8.70 -0.79
C GLN A 319 -10.97 -7.90 0.53
N ALA A 320 -11.05 -6.57 0.48
CA ALA A 320 -10.90 -5.69 1.65
C ALA A 320 -12.15 -5.59 2.57
N ARG A 321 -12.91 -6.67 2.74
CA ARG A 321 -14.13 -6.70 3.58
C ARG A 321 -13.87 -6.86 5.07
#